data_AF-A0A940C7N5-F1
#
_entry.id   AF-A0A940C7N5-F1
#
_cell.length_a   1.000
_cell.length_b   1.000
_cell.length_c   1.000
_cell.angle_alpha   90.00
_cell.angle_beta   90.00
_cell.angle_gamma   90.00
#
_symmetry.space_group_name_H-M   'P 1'
#
loop_
_entity.id
_entity.type
_entity.pdbx_description
1 polymer ?
#
loop_
_entity_poly.entity_id
_entity_poly.type
_entity_poly.pdbx_seq_one_letter_code
_entity_poly.pdbx_strand_id
1 'polypeptide(L)'
;MTETARKKAFPVFRTRLKGRAARRVRAGVAWILQGAVMTALTGSRLLGDLSPFSVACFAAGLAAGWRPLPMALGCALYGVLSGWSAQAVSALTGCALAGAFELLVRRLPVPRLAAARDGITALEAGAAALLPGLFMAGGVPYNMMTALLSSCAAALLAPSLTGAMALRPDRKRLLPDERLSCALLAEMILIGMGSLPFAGGEIAEGAAVFVTLILSSRGPAMGAMGGIACGAALALGSGVAPAGSALGLCGLMA
;
A
#
# COMPACT_ATOMS: atom_id res chain seq x y z
N MET A 1 -5.42 -57.18 20.69
CA MET A 1 -5.58 -55.82 20.15
C MET A 1 -4.20 -55.20 20.02
N THR A 2 -3.75 -55.01 18.78
CA THR A 2 -2.34 -55.05 18.38
C THR A 2 -1.69 -53.67 18.33
N GLU A 3 -0.47 -53.62 18.87
CA GLU A 3 0.47 -52.49 18.95
C GLU A 3 0.83 -51.84 17.60
N THR A 4 0.43 -52.47 16.50
CA THR A 4 0.69 -52.04 15.12
C THR A 4 -0.23 -50.93 14.62
N ALA A 5 -1.39 -50.70 15.26
CA ALA A 5 -2.27 -49.58 14.91
C ALA A 5 -1.75 -48.22 15.39
N ARG A 6 -0.91 -48.20 16.44
CA ARG A 6 -0.39 -46.96 17.04
C ARG A 6 0.66 -46.27 16.17
N LYS A 7 1.45 -46.99 15.36
CA LYS A 7 2.56 -46.39 14.58
C LYS A 7 2.15 -45.73 13.26
N LYS A 8 0.98 -46.06 12.68
CA LYS A 8 0.50 -45.47 11.41
C LYS A 8 -0.29 -44.16 11.58
N ALA A 9 -0.80 -43.85 12.78
CA ALA A 9 -1.56 -42.61 13.03
C ALA A 9 -0.67 -41.38 13.29
N PHE A 10 0.56 -41.56 13.78
CA PHE A 10 1.49 -40.46 14.10
C PHE A 10 2.07 -39.68 12.89
N PRO A 11 2.42 -40.29 11.73
CA PRO A 11 3.00 -39.51 10.62
C PRO A 11 1.98 -38.53 10.00
N VAL A 12 0.69 -38.89 9.94
CA VAL A 12 -0.39 -38.05 9.40
C VAL A 12 -0.69 -36.85 10.31
N PHE A 13 -0.57 -37.03 11.63
CA PHE A 13 -0.74 -35.93 12.59
C PHE A 13 0.45 -34.96 12.56
N ARG A 14 1.68 -35.47 12.40
CA ARG A 14 2.90 -34.64 12.28
C ARG A 14 2.91 -33.81 11.01
N THR A 15 2.47 -34.35 9.87
CA THR A 15 2.36 -33.58 8.60
C THR A 15 1.24 -32.54 8.65
N ARG A 16 0.10 -32.84 9.29
CA ARG A 16 -0.96 -31.84 9.52
C ARG A 16 -0.54 -30.72 10.49
N LEU A 17 0.23 -31.02 11.53
CA LEU A 17 0.77 -30.02 12.46
C LEU A 17 1.81 -29.11 11.77
N LYS A 18 2.72 -29.67 10.97
CA LYS A 18 3.65 -28.87 10.13
C LYS A 18 2.90 -27.98 9.13
N GLY A 19 1.83 -28.48 8.52
CA GLY A 19 0.98 -27.70 7.60
C GLY A 19 0.14 -26.60 8.28
N ARG A 20 -0.17 -26.73 9.58
CA ARG A 20 -0.84 -25.68 10.38
C ARG A 20 0.15 -24.63 10.86
N ALA A 21 1.34 -25.04 11.31
CA ALA A 21 2.41 -24.12 11.71
C ALA A 21 2.87 -23.25 10.53
N ALA A 22 3.14 -23.84 9.37
CA ALA A 22 3.51 -23.10 8.17
C ALA A 22 2.42 -22.10 7.71
N ARG A 23 1.14 -22.48 7.84
CA ARG A 23 0.02 -21.57 7.57
C ARG A 23 -0.06 -20.40 8.55
N ARG A 24 0.20 -20.63 9.86
CA ARG A 24 0.25 -19.55 10.86
C ARG A 24 1.41 -18.60 10.60
N VAL A 25 2.59 -19.11 10.24
CA VAL A 25 3.76 -18.27 9.91
C VAL A 25 3.46 -17.41 8.68
N ARG A 26 2.96 -18.01 7.58
CA ARG A 26 2.57 -17.25 6.39
C ARG A 26 1.50 -16.19 6.68
N ALA A 27 0.50 -16.54 7.49
CA ALA A 27 -0.54 -15.60 7.89
C ALA A 27 0.02 -14.44 8.74
N GLY A 28 0.97 -14.72 9.63
CA GLY A 28 1.66 -13.71 10.43
C GLY A 28 2.51 -12.76 9.58
N VAL A 29 3.29 -13.31 8.64
CA VAL A 29 4.11 -12.51 7.70
C VAL A 29 3.22 -11.60 6.84
N ALA A 30 2.13 -12.14 6.29
CA ALA A 30 1.17 -11.32 5.53
C ALA A 30 0.55 -10.20 6.39
N TRP A 31 0.27 -10.49 7.67
CA TRP A 31 -0.25 -9.52 8.61
C TRP A 31 0.71 -8.35 8.85
N ILE A 32 1.98 -8.68 9.10
CA ILE A 32 3.04 -7.69 9.32
C ILE A 32 3.26 -6.86 8.05
N LEU A 33 3.28 -7.51 6.88
CA LEU A 33 3.47 -6.83 5.60
C LEU A 33 2.34 -5.84 5.32
N GLN A 34 1.08 -6.25 5.53
CA GLN A 34 -0.09 -5.38 5.36
C GLN A 34 -0.01 -4.15 6.27
N GLY A 35 0.36 -4.35 7.54
CA GLY A 35 0.55 -3.24 8.48
C GLY A 35 1.71 -2.32 8.09
N ALA A 36 2.85 -2.88 7.67
CA ALA A 36 4.02 -2.11 7.26
C ALA A 36 3.76 -1.25 6.01
N VAL A 37 3.11 -1.84 5.00
CA VAL A 37 2.69 -1.11 3.79
C VAL A 37 1.77 0.04 4.16
N MET A 38 0.75 -0.21 4.98
CA MET A 38 -0.16 0.85 5.41
C MET A 38 0.55 1.93 6.23
N THR A 39 1.47 1.57 7.12
CA THR A 39 2.27 2.53 7.91
C THR A 39 3.07 3.47 6.99
N ALA A 40 3.74 2.91 5.97
CA ALA A 40 4.49 3.71 5.00
C ALA A 40 3.56 4.63 4.19
N LEU A 41 2.44 4.09 3.69
CA LEU A 41 1.51 4.84 2.86
C LEU A 41 0.73 5.92 3.62
N THR A 42 0.53 5.77 4.94
CA THR A 42 -0.01 6.85 5.77
C THR A 42 0.93 8.05 5.80
N GLY A 43 2.25 7.83 5.74
CA GLY A 43 3.25 8.90 5.69
C GLY A 43 3.41 9.56 4.33
N SER A 44 3.08 8.87 3.25
CA SER A 44 3.20 9.44 1.90
C SER A 44 2.27 10.64 1.68
N ARG A 45 2.85 11.78 1.29
CA ARG A 45 2.15 13.04 0.97
C ARG A 45 2.21 13.28 -0.53
N LEU A 46 1.14 13.84 -1.09
CA LEU A 46 1.12 14.26 -2.50
C LEU A 46 0.80 15.75 -2.63
N LEU A 47 -0.23 16.24 -1.92
CA LEU A 47 -0.68 17.63 -1.97
C LEU A 47 -1.22 18.03 -0.58
N GLY A 48 -0.53 18.96 0.09
CA GLY A 48 -0.87 19.38 1.45
C GLY A 48 -0.65 18.29 2.50
N ASP A 49 -1.40 18.36 3.60
CA ASP A 49 -1.32 17.42 4.74
C ASP A 49 -2.26 16.21 4.60
N LEU A 50 -2.71 15.89 3.38
CA LEU A 50 -3.60 14.76 3.10
C LEU A 50 -2.82 13.54 2.62
N SER A 51 -3.30 12.35 3.00
CA SER A 51 -2.71 11.05 2.62
C SER A 51 -3.65 10.24 1.70
N PRO A 52 -3.81 10.63 0.43
CA PRO A 52 -4.70 9.92 -0.51
C PRO A 52 -4.29 8.45 -0.72
N PHE A 53 -2.99 8.20 -0.64
CA PHE A 53 -2.36 6.91 -0.86
C PHE A 53 -2.78 5.83 0.13
N SER A 54 -2.88 6.18 1.42
CA SER A 54 -3.32 5.22 2.44
C SER A 54 -4.78 4.84 2.23
N VAL A 55 -5.65 5.80 1.90
CA VAL A 55 -7.08 5.54 1.67
C VAL A 55 -7.29 4.69 0.42
N ALA A 56 -6.58 5.01 -0.67
CA ALA A 56 -6.60 4.22 -1.91
C ALA A 56 -6.13 2.79 -1.69
N CYS A 57 -4.99 2.61 -1.01
CA CYS A 57 -4.47 1.29 -0.65
C CYS A 57 -5.39 0.55 0.31
N PHE A 58 -6.08 1.26 1.21
CA PHE A 58 -7.02 0.62 2.12
C PHE A 58 -8.21 0.03 1.38
N ALA A 59 -8.84 0.81 0.50
CA ALA A 59 -9.93 0.35 -0.34
C ALA A 59 -9.49 -0.79 -1.28
N ALA A 60 -8.34 -0.65 -1.94
CA ALA A 60 -7.76 -1.67 -2.81
C ALA A 60 -7.47 -2.98 -2.06
N GLY A 61 -6.89 -2.88 -0.86
CA GLY A 61 -6.61 -4.03 0.00
C GLY A 61 -7.89 -4.74 0.42
N LEU A 62 -8.93 -4.00 0.83
CA LEU A 62 -10.23 -4.61 1.17
C LEU A 62 -10.85 -5.34 -0.02
N ALA A 63 -10.79 -4.75 -1.22
CA ALA A 63 -11.25 -5.40 -2.44
C ALA A 63 -10.43 -6.63 -2.83
N ALA A 64 -9.13 -6.63 -2.57
CA ALA A 64 -8.25 -7.79 -2.76
C ALA A 64 -8.36 -8.85 -1.66
N GLY A 65 -9.16 -8.62 -0.62
CA GLY A 65 -9.38 -9.55 0.50
C GLY A 65 -8.34 -9.47 1.61
N TRP A 66 -7.62 -8.35 1.73
CA TRP A 66 -6.77 -8.07 2.89
C TRP A 66 -7.61 -7.93 4.15
N ARG A 67 -6.96 -8.13 5.30
CA ARG A 67 -7.64 -8.03 6.59
C ARG A 67 -7.67 -6.55 7.00
N PRO A 68 -8.83 -5.99 7.40
CA PRO A 68 -8.93 -4.59 7.81
C PRO A 68 -8.10 -4.28 9.06
N LEU A 69 -7.97 -5.26 9.96
CA LEU A 69 -7.33 -5.08 11.26
C LEU A 69 -5.82 -4.76 11.19
N PRO A 70 -4.96 -5.51 10.48
CA PRO A 70 -3.55 -5.14 10.33
C PRO A 70 -3.38 -3.82 9.59
N MET A 71 -4.25 -3.53 8.63
CA MET A 71 -4.20 -2.30 7.85
C MET A 71 -4.50 -1.08 8.73
N ALA A 72 -5.55 -1.16 9.56
CA ALA A 72 -5.90 -0.13 10.53
C ALA A 72 -4.80 0.04 11.60
N LEU A 73 -4.21 -1.06 12.07
CA LEU A 73 -3.06 -1.01 12.99
C LEU A 73 -1.84 -0.32 12.36
N GLY A 74 -1.60 -0.52 11.06
CA GLY A 74 -0.54 0.19 10.34
C GLY A 74 -0.76 1.71 10.32
N CYS A 75 -1.97 2.15 9.98
CA CYS A 75 -2.33 3.57 10.05
C CYS A 75 -2.20 4.13 11.48
N ALA A 76 -2.64 3.37 12.49
CA ALA A 76 -2.54 3.77 13.89
C ALA A 76 -1.09 3.85 14.37
N LEU A 77 -0.23 2.92 13.94
CA LEU A 77 1.19 2.93 14.24
C LEU A 77 1.85 4.19 13.69
N TYR A 78 1.55 4.59 12.46
CA TYR A 78 2.03 5.87 11.93
C TYR A 78 1.49 7.06 12.74
N GLY A 79 0.23 7.02 13.19
CA GLY A 79 -0.33 8.03 14.09
C GLY A 79 0.45 8.16 15.39
N VAL A 80 0.82 7.05 16.02
CA VAL A 80 1.67 7.05 17.21
C VAL A 80 3.06 7.61 16.91
N LEU A 81 3.70 7.19 15.82
CA LEU A 81 5.04 7.63 15.43
C LEU A 81 5.10 9.13 15.07
N SER A 82 4.03 9.67 14.50
CA SER A 82 3.92 11.07 14.05
C SER A 82 3.26 12.00 15.07
N GLY A 83 2.99 11.52 16.30
CA GLY A 83 2.38 12.33 17.35
C GLY A 83 0.94 12.77 17.04
N TRP A 84 0.17 11.93 16.35
CA TRP A 84 -1.21 12.21 15.92
C TRP A 84 -1.35 13.46 15.05
N SER A 85 -0.43 13.62 14.09
CA SER A 85 -0.53 14.63 13.04
C SER A 85 -1.90 14.64 12.35
N ALA A 86 -2.33 15.81 11.85
CA ALA A 86 -3.58 15.95 11.09
C ALA A 86 -3.66 14.98 9.89
N GLN A 87 -2.51 14.70 9.27
CA GLN A 87 -2.35 13.67 8.25
C GLN A 87 -2.74 12.28 8.77
N ALA A 88 -2.20 11.84 9.91
CA ALA A 88 -2.52 10.53 10.47
C ALA A 88 -4.01 10.41 10.84
N VAL A 89 -4.61 11.49 11.36
CA VAL A 89 -6.03 11.52 11.71
C VAL A 89 -6.90 11.46 10.44
N SER A 90 -6.58 12.25 9.41
CA SER A 90 -7.30 12.21 8.13
C SER A 90 -7.17 10.85 7.43
N ALA A 91 -6.00 10.22 7.51
CA ALA A 91 -5.77 8.87 7.00
C ALA A 91 -6.63 7.82 7.70
N LEU A 92 -6.65 7.85 9.04
CA LEU A 92 -7.40 6.89 9.86
C LEU A 92 -8.90 7.05 9.67
N THR A 93 -9.38 8.29 9.66
CA THR A 93 -10.80 8.59 9.40
C THR A 93 -11.20 8.19 7.98
N GLY A 94 -10.36 8.45 6.98
CA GLY A 94 -10.57 7.98 5.61
C GLY A 94 -10.58 6.45 5.50
N CYS A 95 -9.64 5.75 6.13
CA CYS A 95 -9.63 4.28 6.14
C CYS A 95 -10.87 3.71 6.84
N ALA A 96 -11.31 4.32 7.95
CA ALA A 96 -12.52 3.91 8.64
C ALA A 96 -13.77 4.08 7.76
N LEU A 97 -13.87 5.20 7.03
CA LEU A 97 -14.94 5.44 6.07
C LEU A 97 -14.92 4.44 4.91
N ALA A 98 -13.75 4.17 4.32
CA ALA A 98 -13.61 3.15 3.27
C ALA A 98 -14.05 1.76 3.78
N GLY A 99 -13.70 1.41 5.01
CA GLY A 99 -14.18 0.18 5.66
C GLY A 99 -15.71 0.16 5.87
N ALA A 100 -16.30 1.28 6.27
CA ALA A 100 -17.74 1.42 6.42
C ALA A 100 -18.48 1.30 5.08
N PHE A 101 -17.95 1.92 4.02
CA PHE A 101 -18.50 1.79 2.67
C PHE A 101 -18.43 0.35 2.17
N GLU A 102 -17.29 -0.32 2.32
CA GLU A 102 -17.15 -1.73 1.94
C GLU A 102 -18.14 -2.62 2.70
N LEU A 103 -18.38 -2.37 4.00
CA LEU A 103 -19.40 -3.09 4.77
C LEU A 103 -20.81 -2.85 4.23
N LEU A 104 -21.11 -1.63 3.78
CA LEU A 104 -22.39 -1.28 3.16
C LEU A 104 -22.56 -1.98 1.81
N VAL A 105 -21.52 -1.96 0.96
CA VAL A 105 -21.52 -2.62 -0.36
C VAL A 105 -21.71 -4.13 -0.22
N ARG A 106 -21.07 -4.77 0.77
CA ARG A 106 -21.25 -6.20 1.05
C ARG A 106 -22.67 -6.58 1.45
N ARG A 107 -23.47 -5.64 1.96
CA ARG A 107 -24.87 -5.87 2.33
C ARG A 107 -25.83 -5.71 1.15
N LEU A 108 -25.39 -5.16 0.02
CA LEU A 108 -26.22 -4.99 -1.17
C LEU A 108 -26.29 -6.32 -1.94
N PRO A 109 -27.48 -6.92 -2.12
CA PRO A 109 -27.65 -8.23 -2.76
C PRO A 109 -27.64 -8.12 -4.29
N VAL A 110 -26.58 -7.56 -4.88
CA VAL A 110 -26.54 -7.30 -6.32
C VAL A 110 -25.44 -8.12 -7.00
N PRO A 111 -25.80 -9.21 -7.72
CA PRO A 111 -24.83 -10.07 -8.40
C PRO A 111 -24.06 -9.39 -9.55
N ARG A 112 -24.48 -8.19 -9.96
CA ARG A 112 -23.80 -7.36 -10.99
C ARG A 112 -22.64 -6.52 -10.46
N LEU A 113 -22.41 -6.47 -9.14
CA LEU A 113 -21.33 -5.66 -8.53
C LEU A 113 -19.93 -6.16 -8.87
N ALA A 114 -19.77 -7.44 -9.25
CA ALA A 114 -18.47 -7.99 -9.63
C ALA A 114 -17.89 -7.34 -10.89
N ALA A 115 -18.74 -7.01 -11.87
CA ALA A 115 -18.33 -6.33 -13.10
C ALA A 115 -18.07 -4.82 -12.89
N ALA A 116 -18.64 -4.23 -11.84
CA ALA A 116 -18.48 -2.81 -11.49
C ALA A 116 -17.48 -2.60 -10.33
N ARG A 117 -16.73 -3.63 -9.94
CA ARG A 117 -15.94 -3.61 -8.71
C ARG A 117 -14.88 -2.52 -8.72
N ASP A 118 -14.21 -2.31 -9.84
CA ASP A 118 -13.20 -1.25 -9.98
C ASP A 118 -13.81 0.14 -9.80
N GLY A 119 -14.97 0.38 -10.41
CA GLY A 119 -15.71 1.64 -10.26
C GLY A 119 -16.19 1.88 -8.82
N ILE A 120 -16.61 0.81 -8.13
CA ILE A 120 -16.98 0.89 -6.71
C ILE A 120 -15.75 1.21 -5.85
N THR A 121 -14.63 0.52 -6.06
CA THR A 121 -13.40 0.79 -5.29
C THR A 121 -12.87 2.21 -5.51
N ALA A 122 -13.00 2.73 -6.72
CA ALA A 122 -12.65 4.12 -7.03
C ALA A 122 -13.56 5.10 -6.28
N LEU A 123 -14.87 4.86 -6.30
CA LEU A 123 -15.85 5.72 -5.62
C LEU A 123 -15.70 5.66 -4.10
N GLU A 124 -15.47 4.47 -3.54
CA GLU A 124 -15.19 4.27 -2.12
C GLU A 124 -13.93 5.03 -1.68
N ALA A 125 -12.83 4.88 -2.40
CA ALA A 125 -11.57 5.55 -2.09
C ALA A 125 -11.68 7.07 -2.24
N GLY A 126 -12.32 7.55 -3.31
CA GLY A 126 -12.57 8.97 -3.53
C GLY A 126 -13.42 9.58 -2.44
N ALA A 127 -14.59 9.00 -2.15
CA ALA A 127 -15.50 9.51 -1.12
C ALA A 127 -14.86 9.46 0.29
N ALA A 128 -14.13 8.37 0.59
CA ALA A 128 -13.44 8.20 1.85
C ALA A 128 -12.26 9.18 2.04
N ALA A 129 -11.61 9.62 0.97
CA ALA A 129 -10.59 10.66 1.02
C ALA A 129 -11.20 12.08 1.04
N LEU A 130 -12.30 12.28 0.33
CA LEU A 130 -12.95 13.59 0.20
C LEU A 130 -13.58 14.06 1.50
N LEU A 131 -14.34 13.20 2.19
CA LEU A 131 -15.10 13.59 3.39
C LEU A 131 -14.21 14.13 4.52
N PRO A 132 -13.13 13.44 4.95
CA PRO A 132 -12.20 13.98 5.93
C PRO A 132 -11.48 15.23 5.40
N GLY A 133 -11.12 15.26 4.12
CA GLY A 133 -10.45 16.40 3.50
C GLY A 133 -11.31 17.67 3.52
N LEU A 134 -12.61 17.56 3.18
CA LEU A 134 -13.56 18.68 3.23
C LEU A 134 -13.82 19.13 4.67
N PHE A 135 -13.90 18.19 5.61
CA PHE A 135 -14.05 18.51 7.03
C PHE A 135 -12.84 19.31 7.56
N MET A 136 -11.63 18.88 7.22
CA MET A 136 -10.39 19.58 7.56
C MET A 136 -10.22 20.91 6.81
N ALA A 137 -10.84 21.07 5.63
CA ALA A 137 -10.73 22.29 4.83
C ALA A 137 -11.43 23.50 5.48
N GLY A 138 -12.40 23.29 6.38
CA GLY A 138 -12.97 24.36 7.22
C GLY A 138 -13.62 25.52 6.45
N GLY A 139 -14.07 25.32 5.20
CA GLY A 139 -14.64 26.39 4.38
C GLY A 139 -13.65 27.10 3.45
N VAL A 140 -12.34 26.83 3.56
CA VAL A 140 -11.31 27.52 2.78
C VAL A 140 -11.24 26.95 1.35
N PRO A 141 -11.47 27.75 0.28
CA PRO A 141 -11.55 27.25 -1.09
C PRO A 141 -10.29 26.52 -1.56
N TYR A 142 -9.11 27.03 -1.17
CA TYR A 142 -7.83 26.40 -1.47
C TYR A 142 -7.74 24.99 -0.89
N ASN A 143 -8.06 24.83 0.40
CA ASN A 143 -8.04 23.52 1.07
C ASN A 143 -9.09 22.56 0.48
N MET A 144 -10.27 23.07 0.12
CA MET A 144 -11.29 22.27 -0.58
C MET A 144 -10.79 21.75 -1.93
N MET A 145 -10.08 22.58 -2.70
CA MET A 145 -9.48 22.16 -3.95
C MET A 145 -8.40 21.09 -3.74
N THR A 146 -7.55 21.23 -2.71
CA THR A 146 -6.57 20.18 -2.36
C THR A 146 -7.24 18.87 -1.94
N ALA A 147 -8.35 18.94 -1.20
CA ALA A 147 -9.14 17.77 -0.82
C ALA A 147 -9.78 17.08 -2.03
N LEU A 148 -10.30 17.85 -2.99
CA LEU A 148 -10.82 17.33 -4.26
C LEU A 148 -9.74 16.65 -5.09
N LEU A 149 -8.56 17.27 -5.24
CA LEU A 149 -7.44 16.68 -5.96
C LEU A 149 -6.96 15.38 -5.29
N SER A 150 -6.86 15.38 -3.95
CA SER A 150 -6.53 14.19 -3.16
C SER A 150 -7.58 13.08 -3.35
N SER A 151 -8.87 13.43 -3.37
CA SER A 151 -9.96 12.49 -3.67
C SER A 151 -9.85 11.89 -5.07
N CYS A 152 -9.60 12.72 -6.09
CA CYS A 152 -9.41 12.26 -7.46
C CYS A 152 -8.22 11.31 -7.57
N ALA A 153 -7.09 11.65 -6.94
CA ALA A 153 -5.92 10.77 -6.88
C ALA A 153 -6.26 9.44 -6.21
N ALA A 154 -6.94 9.46 -5.06
CA ALA A 154 -7.34 8.24 -4.36
C ALA A 154 -8.28 7.36 -5.19
N ALA A 155 -9.26 7.96 -5.87
CA ALA A 155 -10.21 7.27 -6.73
C ALA A 155 -9.54 6.60 -7.94
N LEU A 156 -8.56 7.26 -8.56
CA LEU A 156 -7.82 6.72 -9.70
C LEU A 156 -6.79 5.65 -9.29
N LEU A 157 -6.21 5.79 -8.10
CA LEU A 157 -5.18 4.86 -7.60
C LEU A 157 -5.76 3.58 -7.02
N ALA A 158 -6.91 3.62 -6.36
CA ALA A 158 -7.49 2.43 -5.72
C ALA A 158 -7.67 1.23 -6.69
N PRO A 159 -8.29 1.37 -7.87
CA PRO A 159 -8.44 0.24 -8.79
C PRO A 159 -7.12 -0.19 -9.44
N SER A 160 -6.14 0.71 -9.59
CA SER A 160 -4.83 0.32 -10.14
C SER A 160 -3.97 -0.45 -9.15
N LEU A 161 -4.23 -0.33 -7.84
CA LEU A 161 -3.49 -1.05 -6.78
C LEU A 161 -4.05 -2.44 -6.48
N THR A 162 -5.30 -2.75 -6.84
CA THR A 162 -5.92 -4.06 -6.52
C THR A 162 -5.13 -5.24 -7.08
N GLY A 163 -4.53 -5.09 -8.26
CA GLY A 163 -3.67 -6.11 -8.88
C GLY A 163 -2.47 -6.51 -8.02
N ALA A 164 -1.73 -5.54 -7.48
CA ALA A 164 -0.62 -5.78 -6.56
C ALA A 164 -1.08 -6.40 -5.23
N MET A 165 -2.23 -5.95 -4.70
CA MET A 165 -2.75 -6.45 -3.43
C MET A 165 -3.31 -7.88 -3.53
N ALA A 166 -3.77 -8.29 -4.70
CA ALA A 166 -4.30 -9.63 -4.95
C ALA A 166 -3.21 -10.70 -5.18
N LEU A 167 -1.92 -10.31 -5.19
CA LEU A 167 -0.83 -11.21 -5.48
C LEU A 167 -0.72 -12.36 -4.50
N ARG A 168 -0.60 -13.57 -5.05
CA ARG A 168 -0.35 -14.79 -4.30
C ARG A 168 1.12 -15.19 -4.44
N PRO A 169 1.82 -15.50 -3.34
CA PRO A 169 3.25 -15.83 -3.37
C PRO A 169 3.58 -17.10 -4.16
N ASP A 170 2.58 -17.95 -4.43
CA ASP A 170 2.76 -19.21 -5.16
C ASP A 170 2.74 -19.02 -6.70
N ARG A 171 2.47 -17.80 -7.21
CA ARG A 171 2.45 -17.53 -8.67
C ARG A 171 3.85 -17.28 -9.22
N LYS A 172 4.21 -18.03 -10.27
CA LYS A 172 5.53 -17.95 -10.93
C LYS A 172 5.66 -16.82 -11.95
N ARG A 173 4.55 -16.26 -12.45
CA ARG A 173 4.54 -15.21 -13.48
C ARG A 173 3.50 -14.16 -13.14
N LEU A 174 3.93 -12.90 -13.23
CA LEU A 174 3.07 -11.73 -13.07
C LEU A 174 2.58 -11.26 -14.44
N LEU A 175 1.30 -10.92 -14.51
CA LEU A 175 0.70 -10.25 -15.66
C LEU A 175 1.28 -8.82 -15.82
N PRO A 176 1.25 -8.22 -17.02
CA PRO A 176 1.74 -6.85 -17.23
C PRO A 176 1.11 -5.82 -16.29
N ASP A 177 -0.22 -5.89 -16.10
CA ASP A 177 -0.95 -4.96 -15.23
C ASP A 177 -0.58 -5.13 -13.74
N GLU A 178 -0.37 -6.37 -13.30
CA GLU A 178 0.11 -6.67 -11.94
C GLU A 178 1.51 -6.09 -11.70
N ARG A 179 2.38 -6.08 -12.72
CA ARG A 179 3.73 -5.49 -12.61
C ARG A 179 3.67 -3.98 -12.49
N LEU A 180 2.82 -3.33 -13.28
CA LEU A 180 2.64 -1.88 -13.21
C LEU A 180 2.06 -1.48 -11.85
N SER A 181 1.05 -2.23 -11.38
CA SER A 181 0.49 -2.07 -10.03
C SER A 181 1.55 -2.23 -8.93
N CYS A 182 2.45 -3.21 -9.05
CA CYS A 182 3.54 -3.40 -8.09
C CYS A 182 4.58 -2.29 -8.15
N ALA A 183 4.92 -1.80 -9.34
CA ALA A 183 5.84 -0.69 -9.50
C ALA A 183 5.29 0.57 -8.85
N LEU A 184 4.01 0.91 -9.11
CA LEU A 184 3.31 2.02 -8.47
C LEU A 184 3.30 1.87 -6.95
N LEU A 185 2.95 0.68 -6.44
CA LEU A 185 2.95 0.43 -5.00
C LEU A 185 4.36 0.59 -4.40
N ALA A 186 5.40 0.11 -5.09
CA ALA A 186 6.79 0.24 -4.63
C ALA A 186 7.24 1.71 -4.58
N GLU A 187 6.88 2.52 -5.59
CA GLU A 187 7.15 3.96 -5.59
C GLU A 187 6.40 4.68 -4.45
N MET A 188 5.13 4.34 -4.23
CA MET A 188 4.35 4.89 -3.14
C MET A 188 4.92 4.52 -1.76
N ILE A 189 5.41 3.29 -1.60
CA ILE A 189 6.12 2.85 -0.38
C ILE A 189 7.43 3.62 -0.24
N LEU A 190 8.18 3.85 -1.31
CA LEU A 190 9.42 4.62 -1.30
C LEU A 190 9.19 6.06 -0.83
N ILE A 191 8.15 6.72 -1.38
CA ILE A 191 7.68 8.04 -0.93
C ILE A 191 7.34 7.99 0.57
N GLY A 192 6.56 6.99 0.98
CA GLY A 192 6.12 6.81 2.36
C GLY A 192 7.25 6.59 3.35
N MET A 193 8.26 5.82 2.98
CA MET A 193 9.47 5.60 3.79
C MET A 193 10.23 6.90 4.00
N GLY A 194 10.37 7.72 2.95
CA GLY A 194 11.05 9.01 3.04
C GLY A 194 10.37 9.99 3.99
N SER A 195 9.06 9.90 4.12
CA SER A 195 8.25 10.72 5.03
C SER A 195 8.19 10.20 6.48
N LEU A 196 8.90 9.12 6.82
CA LEU A 196 8.92 8.62 8.21
C LEU A 196 9.71 9.58 9.12
N PRO A 197 9.21 9.85 10.35
CA PRO A 197 9.82 10.84 11.25
C PRO A 197 11.22 10.43 11.75
N PHE A 198 11.56 9.14 11.71
CA PHE A 198 12.85 8.61 12.18
C PHE A 198 13.62 7.97 11.03
N ALA A 199 14.74 8.57 10.64
CA ALA A 199 15.64 8.09 9.59
C ALA A 199 14.97 7.77 8.23
N GLY A 200 13.78 8.33 7.96
CA GLY A 200 13.00 8.02 6.77
C GLY A 200 13.73 8.34 5.48
N GLY A 201 14.39 9.50 5.42
CA GLY A 201 15.21 9.91 4.27
C GLY A 201 16.33 8.92 3.96
N GLU A 202 17.17 8.57 4.94
CA GLU A 202 18.29 7.63 4.75
C GLU A 202 17.81 6.24 4.33
N ILE A 203 16.72 5.75 4.93
CA ILE A 203 16.13 4.46 4.58
C ILE A 203 15.60 4.47 3.15
N ALA A 204 14.92 5.55 2.75
CA ALA A 204 14.36 5.69 1.42
C ALA A 204 15.45 5.86 0.35
N GLU A 205 16.51 6.62 0.63
CA GLU A 205 17.68 6.73 -0.24
C GLU A 205 18.36 5.37 -0.42
N GLY A 206 18.64 4.66 0.68
CA GLY A 206 19.23 3.33 0.64
C GLY A 206 18.36 2.36 -0.18
N ALA A 207 17.04 2.36 0.08
CA ALA A 207 16.10 1.52 -0.66
C ALA A 207 16.07 1.87 -2.16
N ALA A 208 16.08 3.15 -2.52
CA ALA A 208 16.13 3.60 -3.91
C ALA A 208 17.41 3.11 -4.60
N VAL A 209 18.57 3.26 -3.96
CA VAL A 209 19.85 2.76 -4.48
C VAL A 209 19.82 1.23 -4.65
N PHE A 210 19.28 0.47 -3.70
CA PHE A 210 19.16 -0.98 -3.86
C PHE A 210 18.24 -1.36 -5.02
N VAL A 211 17.09 -0.69 -5.17
CA VAL A 211 16.16 -0.94 -6.28
C VAL A 211 16.80 -0.63 -7.62
N THR A 212 17.51 0.49 -7.75
CA THR A 212 18.20 0.85 -8.99
C THR A 212 19.32 -0.14 -9.32
N LEU A 213 20.10 -0.57 -8.33
CA LEU A 213 21.14 -1.61 -8.52
C LEU A 213 20.54 -2.95 -8.97
N ILE A 214 19.41 -3.37 -8.39
CA ILE A 214 18.70 -4.59 -8.81
C ILE A 214 18.21 -4.47 -10.25
N LEU A 215 17.73 -3.29 -10.65
CA LEU A 215 17.28 -3.05 -12.02
C LEU A 215 18.45 -2.99 -13.01
N SER A 216 19.57 -2.39 -12.62
CA SER A 216 20.82 -2.35 -13.39
C SER A 216 21.37 -3.74 -13.69
N SER A 217 21.16 -4.72 -12.80
CA SER A 217 21.58 -6.11 -13.05
C SER A 217 20.83 -6.77 -14.22
N ARG A 218 19.76 -6.16 -14.73
CA ARG A 218 19.01 -6.61 -15.91
C ARG A 218 19.36 -5.85 -17.19
N GLY A 219 20.26 -4.87 -17.10
CA GLY A 219 20.72 -4.06 -18.22
C GLY A 219 20.73 -2.56 -17.88
N PRO A 220 21.57 -1.77 -18.58
CA PRO A 220 21.76 -0.35 -18.30
C PRO A 220 20.47 0.46 -18.45
N ALA A 221 19.68 0.20 -19.49
CA ALA A 221 18.39 0.87 -19.71
C ALA A 221 17.38 0.64 -18.57
N MET A 222 17.37 -0.55 -17.95
CA MET A 222 16.50 -0.83 -16.80
C MET A 222 16.99 -0.11 -15.54
N GLY A 223 18.30 -0.03 -15.35
CA GLY A 223 18.93 0.78 -14.30
C GLY A 223 18.59 2.26 -14.43
N ALA A 224 18.70 2.81 -15.64
CA ALA A 224 18.36 4.19 -15.98
C ALA A 224 16.90 4.51 -15.66
N MET A 225 15.96 3.70 -16.17
CA MET A 225 14.53 3.88 -15.88
C MET A 225 14.23 3.74 -14.39
N GLY A 226 14.87 2.79 -13.71
CA GLY A 226 14.75 2.62 -12.26
C GLY A 226 15.24 3.84 -11.49
N GLY A 227 16.36 4.43 -11.91
CA GLY A 227 16.96 5.63 -11.33
C GLY A 227 16.07 6.85 -11.51
N ILE A 228 15.50 7.03 -12.70
CA ILE A 228 14.54 8.10 -13.00
C ILE A 228 13.28 7.94 -12.15
N ALA A 229 12.70 6.73 -12.09
CA ALA A 229 11.48 6.46 -11.33
C ALA A 229 11.68 6.67 -9.82
N CYS A 230 12.71 6.05 -9.24
CA CYS A 230 13.02 6.21 -7.81
C CYS A 230 13.43 7.64 -7.47
N GLY A 231 14.21 8.29 -8.34
CA GLY A 231 14.62 9.68 -8.17
C GLY A 231 13.46 10.65 -8.20
N ALA A 232 12.53 10.47 -9.15
CA ALA A 232 11.29 11.26 -9.22
C ALA A 232 10.40 11.03 -8.00
N ALA A 233 10.23 9.78 -7.56
CA ALA A 233 9.46 9.45 -6.35
C ALA A 233 10.04 10.15 -5.11
N LEU A 234 11.37 10.09 -4.91
CA LEU A 234 12.02 10.75 -3.77
C LEU A 234 11.93 12.28 -3.85
N ALA A 235 12.25 12.86 -5.01
CA ALA A 235 12.28 14.30 -5.21
C ALA A 235 10.88 14.94 -5.10
N LEU A 236 9.85 14.29 -5.65
CA LEU A 236 8.49 14.84 -5.69
C LEU A 236 7.68 14.49 -4.44
N GLY A 237 7.91 13.32 -3.83
CA GLY A 237 7.03 12.80 -2.78
C GLY A 237 7.56 12.88 -1.35
N SER A 238 8.88 12.77 -1.15
CA SER A 238 9.46 12.63 0.20
C SER A 238 10.17 13.87 0.74
N GLY A 239 10.35 14.90 -0.09
CA GLY A 239 11.13 16.09 0.26
C GLY A 239 12.65 15.87 0.28
N VAL A 240 13.13 14.66 -0.05
CA VAL A 240 14.56 14.32 -0.17
C VAL A 240 15.09 14.71 -1.55
N ALA A 241 15.06 16.01 -1.83
CA ALA A 241 15.39 16.59 -3.13
C ALA A 241 16.83 16.32 -3.65
N PRO A 242 17.91 16.34 -2.84
CA PRO A 242 19.26 16.20 -3.38
C PRO A 242 19.58 14.77 -3.83
N ALA A 243 19.19 13.75 -3.05
CA ALA A 243 19.42 12.36 -3.44
C ALA A 243 18.48 11.91 -4.57
N GLY A 244 17.21 12.36 -4.54
CA GLY A 244 16.26 12.10 -5.62
C GLY A 244 16.71 12.71 -6.96
N SER A 245 17.21 13.95 -6.94
CA SER A 245 17.73 14.61 -8.14
C SER A 245 19.02 13.97 -8.65
N ALA A 246 19.94 13.57 -7.77
CA ALA A 246 21.16 12.84 -8.16
C ALA A 246 20.83 11.50 -8.83
N LEU A 247 19.96 10.68 -8.23
CA LEU A 247 19.53 9.39 -8.81
C LEU A 247 18.79 9.57 -10.14
N GLY A 248 17.92 10.58 -10.23
CA GLY A 248 17.22 10.91 -11.47
C GLY A 248 18.16 11.36 -12.59
N LEU A 249 19.12 12.23 -12.28
CA LEU A 249 20.12 12.72 -13.23
C LEU A 249 21.09 11.61 -13.66
N CYS A 250 21.54 10.76 -12.73
CA CYS A 250 22.35 9.59 -13.07
C CYS A 250 21.58 8.62 -13.98
N GLY A 251 20.28 8.45 -13.77
CA GLY A 251 19.43 7.66 -14.66
C GLY A 251 19.23 8.31 -16.04
N LEU A 252 19.10 9.63 -16.12
CA LEU A 252 18.98 10.36 -17.40
C LEU A 252 20.27 10.35 -18.23
N MET A 253 21.43 10.23 -17.59
CA MET A 253 22.75 10.22 -18.25
C MET A 253 23.25 8.81 -18.63
N ALA A 254 22.53 7.75 -18.28
CA ALA A 254 22.90 6.35 -18.50
C ALA A 254 22.26 5.76 -19.77
#